data_AF-A0A947SP04-F1
#
_entry.id   AF-A0A947SP04-F1
#
_cell.length_a   1.000
_cell.length_b   1.000
_cell.length_c   1.000
_cell.angle_alpha   90.00
_cell.angle_beta   90.00
_cell.angle_gamma   90.00
#
_symmetry.space_group_name_H-M   'P 1'
#
loop_
_entity.id
_entity.type
_entity.pdbx_description
1 polymer ?
#
loop_
_entity_poly.entity_id
_entity_poly.type
_entity_poly.pdbx_seq_one_letter_code
_entity_poly.pdbx_strand_id
1 'polypeptide(L)'
;MSNEKSKKILEKDFTAIICLTVETEIRKELKKKYNYKDDDFNNGLKNIIPQNPKLFYCYWILNEIEKVGTSVVRVKKITDSGELNQIDDKNHRHRNIVNAILDEQNMWIRKLNEILNELIFFSYIKNDLYFEHYLLTQRHQAYLKRQNTYKDFFSCERKRDGSNINKLKKRVEEIENNNKFNIKNAWYLESKKKASLRSGRISSKHSGYRKRLEQTLKISNPAQKLILGLSYGIFSHLSRSIHPNIGGPTSKFNKEVLETNFDYMGLLAGHIQLCIKNILNIKPQNGWLKDLKKVLVDNPYPKQLYAGIMQKNINQGDFVSVENRLGEVMNVSRNLFGYKTFRIKFINLQDSGTIKEDCYLGNDIVLIANKEKLIKDAKEIIRSIDPKAKLGNRRINERLRKHAVNLWNKINLDTKI
;
A
#
# COMPACT_ATOMS: atom_id res chain seq x y z
N MET A 1 -22.33 -27.73 15.48
CA MET A 1 -22.87 -26.57 14.72
C MET A 1 -21.80 -25.60 14.15
N SER A 2 -20.49 -25.76 14.38
CA SER A 2 -19.46 -24.79 13.91
C SER A 2 -18.91 -25.01 12.48
N ASN A 3 -19.00 -26.22 11.92
CA ASN A 3 -18.42 -26.52 10.60
C ASN A 3 -19.24 -25.99 9.41
N GLU A 4 -20.57 -26.05 9.48
CA GLU A 4 -21.41 -25.70 8.33
C GLU A 4 -21.46 -24.18 8.08
N LYS A 5 -21.49 -23.36 9.15
CA LYS A 5 -21.36 -21.90 9.03
C LYS A 5 -20.00 -21.48 8.50
N SER A 6 -18.92 -22.12 8.95
CA SER A 6 -17.57 -21.87 8.44
C SER A 6 -17.49 -22.17 6.94
N LYS A 7 -18.06 -23.30 6.52
CA LYS A 7 -18.12 -23.71 5.12
C LYS A 7 -18.88 -22.69 4.25
N LYS A 8 -20.04 -22.20 4.73
CA LYS A 8 -20.81 -21.17 4.02
C LYS A 8 -20.05 -19.83 3.86
N ILE A 9 -19.27 -19.41 4.87
CA ILE A 9 -18.42 -18.21 4.76
C ILE A 9 -17.32 -18.43 3.72
N LEU A 10 -16.66 -19.59 3.76
CA LEU A 10 -15.62 -19.96 2.78
C LEU A 10 -16.13 -20.05 1.34
N GLU A 11 -17.43 -20.19 1.13
CA GLU A 11 -18.05 -20.28 -0.19
C GLU A 11 -18.57 -18.93 -0.72
N LYS A 12 -18.67 -17.90 0.14
CA LYS A 12 -19.35 -16.64 -0.22
C LYS A 12 -18.53 -15.38 0.07
N ASP A 13 -17.63 -15.41 1.03
CA ASP A 13 -16.84 -14.24 1.41
C ASP A 13 -15.57 -14.16 0.56
N PHE A 14 -15.47 -13.10 -0.25
CA PHE A 14 -14.34 -12.88 -1.16
C PHE A 14 -13.01 -12.91 -0.39
N THR A 15 -12.92 -12.23 0.74
CA THR A 15 -11.67 -12.13 1.52
C THR A 15 -11.27 -13.49 2.10
N ALA A 16 -12.21 -14.25 2.63
CA ALA A 16 -11.95 -15.60 3.12
C ALA A 16 -11.50 -16.55 1.99
N ILE A 17 -12.15 -16.49 0.82
CA ILE A 17 -11.77 -17.28 -0.37
C ILE A 17 -10.34 -16.95 -0.78
N ILE A 18 -10.00 -15.67 -0.91
CA ILE A 18 -8.64 -15.26 -1.29
C ILE A 18 -7.63 -15.75 -0.25
N CYS A 19 -7.88 -15.54 1.04
CA CYS A 19 -6.90 -15.86 2.08
C CYS A 19 -6.75 -17.36 2.36
N LEU A 20 -7.76 -18.19 2.13
CA LEU A 20 -7.73 -19.60 2.50
C LEU A 20 -7.73 -20.54 1.30
N THR A 21 -8.59 -20.30 0.31
CA THR A 21 -8.71 -21.19 -0.86
C THR A 21 -7.55 -20.98 -1.84
N VAL A 22 -7.28 -19.74 -2.24
CA VAL A 22 -6.20 -19.45 -3.21
C VAL A 22 -4.82 -19.75 -2.62
N GLU A 23 -4.66 -19.45 -1.34
CA GLU A 23 -3.48 -19.80 -0.54
C GLU A 23 -3.22 -21.32 -0.58
N THR A 24 -4.27 -22.13 -0.36
CA THR A 24 -4.19 -23.60 -0.41
C THR A 24 -3.84 -24.09 -1.81
N GLU A 25 -4.37 -23.47 -2.87
CA GLU A 25 -4.00 -23.78 -4.26
C GLU A 25 -2.49 -23.56 -4.49
N ILE A 26 -1.94 -22.43 -4.01
CA ILE A 26 -0.49 -22.15 -4.12
C ILE A 26 0.31 -23.22 -3.36
N ARG A 27 -0.10 -23.61 -2.15
CA ARG A 27 0.58 -24.68 -1.40
C ARG A 27 0.58 -26.01 -2.15
N LYS A 28 -0.53 -26.38 -2.78
CA LYS A 28 -0.61 -27.61 -3.59
C LYS A 28 0.37 -27.57 -4.76
N GLU A 29 0.47 -26.43 -5.44
CA GLU A 29 1.44 -26.22 -6.52
C GLU A 29 2.88 -26.27 -6.01
N LEU A 30 3.16 -25.76 -4.80
CA LEU A 30 4.47 -25.87 -4.17
C LEU A 30 4.86 -27.31 -3.88
N LYS A 31 3.94 -28.08 -3.27
CA LYS A 31 4.14 -29.52 -2.99
C LYS A 31 4.41 -30.29 -4.27
N LYS A 32 3.64 -30.03 -5.33
CA LYS A 32 3.81 -30.66 -6.65
C LYS A 32 5.15 -30.30 -7.32
N LYS A 33 5.49 -29.02 -7.37
CA LYS A 33 6.64 -28.53 -8.14
C LYS A 33 7.98 -28.88 -7.49
N TYR A 34 8.01 -28.95 -6.17
CA TYR A 34 9.26 -29.03 -5.43
C TYR A 34 9.34 -30.21 -4.45
N ASN A 35 8.31 -31.06 -4.40
CA ASN A 35 8.25 -32.24 -3.52
C ASN A 35 8.49 -31.95 -2.02
N TYR A 36 8.06 -30.77 -1.55
CA TYR A 36 8.26 -30.37 -0.16
C TYR A 36 7.11 -30.81 0.75
N LYS A 37 7.44 -31.12 2.01
CA LYS A 37 6.50 -31.39 3.11
C LYS A 37 6.45 -30.18 4.06
N ASP A 38 5.33 -29.99 4.75
CA ASP A 38 5.17 -28.86 5.68
C ASP A 38 6.21 -28.90 6.84
N ASP A 39 6.61 -30.10 7.25
CA ASP A 39 7.66 -30.32 8.26
C ASP A 39 9.06 -29.83 7.82
N ASP A 40 9.32 -29.73 6.51
CA ASP A 40 10.59 -29.24 5.98
C ASP A 40 10.81 -27.76 6.34
N PHE A 41 9.73 -26.97 6.45
CA PHE A 41 9.80 -25.55 6.85
C PHE A 41 9.98 -25.38 8.36
N ASN A 42 9.39 -26.27 9.16
CA ASN A 42 9.63 -26.32 10.60
C ASN A 42 11.10 -26.69 10.91
N ASN A 43 11.71 -27.55 10.11
CA ASN A 43 13.14 -27.83 10.18
C ASN A 43 14.00 -26.66 9.64
N GLY A 44 13.50 -25.89 8.67
CA GLY A 44 14.12 -24.63 8.23
C GLY A 44 14.20 -23.52 9.30
N LEU A 45 13.40 -23.61 10.38
CA LEU A 45 13.57 -22.79 11.58
C LEU A 45 14.75 -23.25 12.45
N LYS A 46 15.04 -24.56 12.47
CA LYS A 46 16.18 -25.13 13.21
C LYS A 46 17.51 -24.77 12.54
N ASN A 47 17.51 -24.64 11.21
CA ASN A 47 18.68 -24.24 10.44
C ASN A 47 18.85 -22.72 10.41
N ILE A 48 20.04 -22.24 10.78
CA ILE A 48 20.41 -20.81 10.76
C ILE A 48 20.35 -20.24 9.34
N ILE A 49 20.60 -21.08 8.32
CA ILE A 49 20.57 -20.74 6.90
C ILE A 49 19.57 -21.69 6.21
N PRO A 50 18.46 -21.19 5.65
CA PRO A 50 17.53 -22.04 4.89
C PRO A 50 18.17 -22.57 3.61
N GLN A 51 17.89 -23.83 3.25
CA GLN A 51 18.42 -24.43 2.01
C GLN A 51 17.86 -23.76 0.75
N ASN A 52 16.58 -23.38 0.75
CA ASN A 52 15.94 -22.62 -0.32
C ASN A 52 15.31 -21.34 0.25
N PRO A 53 16.08 -20.24 0.37
CA PRO A 53 15.63 -19.00 1.00
C PRO A 53 14.39 -18.38 0.35
N LYS A 54 14.32 -18.41 -0.98
CA LYS A 54 13.18 -17.89 -1.74
C LYS A 54 11.90 -18.64 -1.42
N LEU A 55 11.94 -19.97 -1.50
CA LEU A 55 10.76 -20.79 -1.18
C LEU A 55 10.38 -20.67 0.29
N PHE A 56 11.37 -20.72 1.19
CA PHE A 56 11.16 -20.53 2.63
C PHE A 56 10.43 -19.22 2.91
N TYR A 57 10.88 -18.11 2.33
CA TYR A 57 10.24 -16.80 2.50
C TYR A 57 8.80 -16.79 1.99
N CYS A 58 8.55 -17.26 0.77
CA CYS A 58 7.21 -17.29 0.19
C CYS A 58 6.24 -18.19 0.98
N TYR A 59 6.69 -19.36 1.44
CA TYR A 59 5.87 -20.26 2.26
C TYR A 59 5.47 -19.63 3.59
N TRP A 60 6.40 -18.94 4.27
CA TRP A 60 6.09 -18.24 5.52
C TRP A 60 5.12 -17.07 5.34
N ILE A 61 5.13 -16.43 4.16
CA ILE A 61 4.12 -15.43 3.83
C ILE A 61 2.73 -16.07 3.66
N LEU A 62 2.65 -17.26 3.06
CA LEU A 62 1.37 -17.99 2.98
C LEU A 62 0.83 -18.29 4.37
N ASN A 63 1.68 -18.63 5.35
CA ASN A 63 1.25 -18.79 6.75
C ASN A 63 0.66 -17.49 7.33
N GLU A 64 1.21 -16.32 6.99
CA GLU A 64 0.64 -15.04 7.43
C GLU A 64 -0.72 -14.75 6.74
N ILE A 65 -0.88 -15.12 5.47
CA ILE A 65 -2.16 -15.01 4.76
C ILE A 65 -3.23 -15.93 5.38
N GLU A 66 -2.87 -17.18 5.70
CA GLU A 66 -3.78 -18.14 6.33
C GLU A 66 -4.26 -17.64 7.71
N LYS A 67 -3.38 -17.01 8.50
CA LYS A 67 -3.75 -16.36 9.76
C LYS A 67 -4.76 -15.22 9.56
N VAL A 68 -4.57 -14.41 8.52
CA VAL A 68 -5.56 -13.37 8.16
C VAL A 68 -6.89 -14.02 7.80
N GLY A 69 -6.90 -15.05 6.95
CA GLY A 69 -8.12 -15.76 6.58
C GLY A 69 -8.85 -16.36 7.78
N THR A 70 -8.12 -16.94 8.73
CA THR A 70 -8.68 -17.48 9.99
C THR A 70 -9.29 -16.38 10.84
N SER A 71 -8.64 -15.23 10.93
CA SER A 71 -9.16 -14.04 11.62
C SER A 71 -10.46 -13.54 10.97
N VAL A 72 -10.49 -13.44 9.64
CA VAL A 72 -11.67 -13.03 8.87
C VAL A 72 -12.85 -13.97 9.14
N VAL A 73 -12.65 -15.28 9.03
CA VAL A 73 -13.71 -16.27 9.30
C VAL A 73 -14.22 -16.16 10.73
N ARG A 74 -13.33 -15.93 11.71
CA ARG A 74 -13.72 -15.74 13.11
C ARG A 74 -14.60 -14.51 13.28
N VAL A 75 -14.19 -13.36 12.74
CA VAL A 75 -14.93 -12.11 12.91
C VAL A 75 -16.23 -12.14 12.10
N LYS A 76 -16.24 -12.71 10.89
CA LYS A 76 -17.43 -12.84 10.05
C LYS A 76 -18.52 -13.70 10.71
N LYS A 77 -18.15 -14.72 11.50
CA LYS A 77 -19.13 -15.47 12.29
C LYS A 77 -19.89 -14.60 13.30
N ILE A 78 -19.21 -13.59 13.87
CA ILE A 78 -19.78 -12.63 14.83
C ILE A 78 -20.62 -11.59 14.08
N THR A 79 -20.19 -11.17 12.89
CA THR A 79 -20.95 -10.21 12.07
C THR A 79 -22.25 -10.83 11.55
N ASP A 80 -22.19 -12.09 11.09
CA ASP A 80 -23.30 -12.79 10.45
C ASP A 80 -24.29 -13.38 11.45
N SER A 81 -23.92 -13.55 12.72
CA SER A 81 -24.85 -13.91 13.78
C SER A 81 -25.80 -12.77 14.17
N GLY A 82 -25.59 -11.57 13.62
CA GLY A 82 -26.36 -10.38 13.94
C GLY A 82 -25.97 -9.74 15.28
N GLU A 83 -24.98 -10.28 15.99
CA GLU A 83 -24.47 -9.74 17.25
C GLU A 83 -23.96 -8.31 17.08
N LEU A 84 -23.31 -8.00 15.95
CA LEU A 84 -22.88 -6.63 15.66
C LEU A 84 -24.03 -5.65 15.40
N ASN A 85 -25.22 -6.12 15.00
CA ASN A 85 -26.37 -5.24 14.78
C ASN A 85 -27.05 -4.84 16.11
N GLN A 86 -26.68 -5.49 17.21
CA GLN A 86 -27.19 -5.20 18.56
C GLN A 86 -26.23 -4.27 19.34
N ILE A 87 -25.15 -3.81 18.70
CA ILE A 87 -24.13 -2.94 19.29
C ILE A 87 -24.69 -1.53 19.43
N ASP A 88 -25.04 -1.18 20.67
CA ASP A 88 -25.22 0.21 21.09
C ASP A 88 -23.87 0.93 21.28
N ASP A 89 -23.59 1.94 20.45
CA ASP A 89 -22.38 2.78 20.51
C ASP A 89 -22.24 3.59 21.80
N LYS A 90 -23.35 3.79 22.53
CA LYS A 90 -23.33 4.45 23.84
C LYS A 90 -22.84 3.48 24.93
N ASN A 91 -22.91 2.18 24.69
CA ASN A 91 -22.38 1.16 25.60
C ASN A 91 -20.87 1.00 25.41
N HIS A 92 -20.11 1.31 26.47
CA HIS A 92 -18.65 1.24 26.45
C HIS A 92 -18.10 -0.16 26.10
N ARG A 93 -18.77 -1.25 26.51
CA ARG A 93 -18.31 -2.61 26.22
C ARG A 93 -18.45 -2.94 24.74
N HIS A 94 -19.60 -2.59 24.16
CA HIS A 94 -19.88 -2.79 22.74
C HIS A 94 -18.89 -2.03 21.86
N ARG A 95 -18.64 -0.76 22.17
CA ARG A 95 -17.62 0.04 21.51
C ARG A 95 -16.22 -0.59 21.61
N ASN A 96 -15.85 -1.11 22.78
CA ASN A 96 -14.54 -1.75 22.97
C ASN A 96 -14.39 -3.05 22.16
N ILE A 97 -15.46 -3.84 22.01
CA ILE A 97 -15.44 -5.04 21.16
C ILE A 97 -15.15 -4.66 19.71
N VAL A 98 -15.84 -3.65 19.17
CA VAL A 98 -15.61 -3.21 17.79
C VAL A 98 -14.21 -2.62 17.61
N ASN A 99 -13.77 -1.77 18.54
CA ASN A 99 -12.42 -1.22 18.49
C ASN A 99 -11.36 -2.32 18.51
N ALA A 100 -11.52 -3.37 19.31
CA ALA A 100 -10.61 -4.51 19.31
C ALA A 100 -10.56 -5.23 17.95
N ILE A 101 -11.71 -5.38 17.28
CA ILE A 101 -11.78 -5.94 15.93
C ILE A 101 -11.08 -5.01 14.92
N LEU A 102 -11.33 -3.71 14.98
CA LEU A 102 -10.69 -2.72 14.11
C LEU A 102 -9.17 -2.68 14.31
N ASP A 103 -8.69 -2.76 15.55
CA ASP A 103 -7.27 -2.81 15.87
C ASP A 103 -6.62 -4.07 15.29
N GLU A 104 -7.30 -5.21 15.38
CA GLU A 104 -6.87 -6.44 14.73
C GLU A 104 -6.81 -6.31 13.20
N GLN A 105 -7.85 -5.77 12.56
CA GLN A 105 -7.87 -5.53 11.12
C GLN A 105 -6.73 -4.58 10.71
N ASN A 106 -6.53 -3.49 11.44
CA ASN A 106 -5.47 -2.52 11.18
C ASN A 106 -4.07 -3.15 11.31
N MET A 107 -3.88 -4.05 12.29
CA MET A 107 -2.65 -4.85 12.42
C MET A 107 -2.44 -5.74 11.19
N TRP A 108 -3.47 -6.44 10.73
CA TRP A 108 -3.36 -7.30 9.55
C TRP A 108 -3.09 -6.51 8.27
N ILE A 109 -3.82 -5.42 8.04
CA ILE A 109 -3.59 -4.51 6.91
C ILE A 109 -2.15 -3.98 6.92
N ARG A 110 -1.63 -3.60 8.09
CA ARG A 110 -0.24 -3.16 8.24
C ARG A 110 0.74 -4.26 7.84
N LYS A 111 0.59 -5.47 8.39
CA LYS A 111 1.46 -6.61 8.07
C LYS A 111 1.43 -6.96 6.59
N LEU A 112 0.25 -7.02 5.98
CA LEU A 112 0.09 -7.32 4.56
C LEU A 112 0.70 -6.22 3.68
N ASN A 113 0.57 -4.95 4.06
CA ASN A 113 1.26 -3.85 3.38
C ASN A 113 2.80 -3.98 3.45
N GLU A 114 3.34 -4.36 4.61
CA GLU A 114 4.78 -4.64 4.76
C GLU A 114 5.21 -5.80 3.86
N ILE A 115 4.46 -6.91 3.85
CA ILE A 115 4.73 -8.08 3.01
C ILE A 115 4.68 -7.73 1.52
N LEU A 116 3.62 -7.06 1.06
CA LEU A 116 3.45 -6.70 -0.34
C LEU A 116 4.59 -5.77 -0.81
N ASN A 117 4.99 -4.84 0.04
CA ASN A 117 6.11 -3.93 -0.21
C ASN A 117 7.41 -4.71 -0.52
N GLU A 118 7.76 -5.71 0.30
CA GLU A 118 8.94 -6.54 0.08
C GLU A 118 8.79 -7.41 -1.20
N LEU A 119 7.63 -8.02 -1.41
CA LEU A 119 7.40 -8.91 -2.55
C LEU A 119 7.45 -8.20 -3.90
N ILE A 120 7.02 -6.94 -3.98
CA ILE A 120 7.15 -6.14 -5.20
C ILE A 120 8.62 -5.94 -5.54
N PHE A 121 9.46 -5.64 -4.55
CA PHE A 121 10.90 -5.53 -4.77
C PHE A 121 11.56 -6.84 -5.19
N PHE A 122 11.22 -7.94 -4.50
CA PHE A 122 11.70 -9.27 -4.89
C PHE A 122 11.32 -9.62 -6.34
N SER A 123 10.08 -9.30 -6.73
CA SER A 123 9.58 -9.52 -8.09
C SER A 123 10.29 -8.65 -9.13
N TYR A 124 10.74 -7.44 -8.74
CA TYR A 124 11.47 -6.51 -9.60
C TYR A 124 12.94 -6.92 -9.79
N ILE A 125 13.65 -7.27 -8.71
CA ILE A 125 15.09 -7.58 -8.74
C ILE A 125 15.37 -8.96 -9.35
N LYS A 126 14.46 -9.93 -9.18
CA LYS A 126 14.56 -11.28 -9.77
C LYS A 126 15.91 -11.98 -9.52
N ASN A 127 16.42 -11.91 -8.29
CA ASN A 127 17.67 -12.54 -7.91
C ASN A 127 17.55 -13.19 -6.52
N ASP A 128 17.79 -14.50 -6.48
CA ASP A 128 17.60 -15.34 -5.30
C ASP A 128 18.54 -14.98 -4.14
N LEU A 129 19.73 -14.41 -4.43
CA LEU A 129 20.67 -13.97 -3.41
C LEU A 129 20.09 -12.90 -2.49
N TYR A 130 19.15 -12.07 -2.98
CA TYR A 130 18.50 -11.06 -2.14
C TYR A 130 17.55 -11.68 -1.12
N PHE A 131 16.92 -12.82 -1.40
CA PHE A 131 16.07 -13.52 -0.43
C PHE A 131 16.93 -14.06 0.71
N GLU A 132 18.03 -14.72 0.37
CA GLU A 132 18.97 -15.23 1.36
C GLU A 132 19.54 -14.10 2.21
N HIS A 133 20.07 -13.06 1.57
CA HIS A 133 20.65 -11.91 2.26
C HIS A 133 19.62 -11.18 3.14
N TYR A 134 18.37 -11.04 2.68
CA TYR A 134 17.29 -10.45 3.48
C TYR A 134 17.02 -11.25 4.75
N LEU A 135 16.82 -12.57 4.63
CA LEU A 135 16.57 -13.44 5.77
C LEU A 135 17.74 -13.48 6.75
N LEU A 136 18.97 -13.56 6.25
CA LEU A 136 20.17 -13.60 7.09
C LEU A 136 20.36 -12.30 7.86
N THR A 137 20.18 -11.15 7.23
CA THR A 137 20.32 -9.85 7.91
C THR A 137 19.22 -9.62 8.94
N GLN A 138 17.98 -10.08 8.69
CA GLN A 138 16.91 -10.05 9.69
C GLN A 138 17.25 -10.93 10.90
N ARG A 139 17.66 -12.19 10.66
CA ARG A 139 18.07 -13.10 11.73
C ARG A 139 19.25 -12.53 12.51
N HIS A 140 20.25 -11.97 11.83
CA HIS A 140 21.42 -11.34 12.44
C HIS A 140 21.00 -10.20 13.36
N GLN A 141 20.11 -9.30 12.89
CA GLN A 141 19.59 -8.21 13.72
C GLN A 141 18.79 -8.73 14.93
N ALA A 142 18.03 -9.82 14.77
CA ALA A 142 17.28 -10.43 15.87
C ALA A 142 18.20 -11.03 16.94
N TYR A 143 19.26 -11.76 16.56
CA TYR A 143 20.24 -12.28 17.51
C TYR A 143 21.01 -11.17 18.22
N LEU A 144 21.41 -10.10 17.52
CA LEU A 144 22.04 -8.94 18.14
C LEU A 144 21.14 -8.27 19.18
N LYS A 145 19.87 -8.01 18.83
CA LYS A 145 18.89 -7.46 19.77
C LYS A 145 18.73 -8.34 20.99
N ARG A 146 18.59 -9.66 20.79
CA ARG A 146 18.48 -10.60 21.89
C ARG A 146 19.71 -10.60 22.78
N GLN A 147 20.91 -10.63 22.21
CA GLN A 147 22.16 -10.56 22.99
C GLN A 147 22.22 -9.28 23.82
N ASN A 148 21.86 -8.13 23.24
CA ASN A 148 21.79 -6.87 23.97
C ASN A 148 20.74 -6.92 25.07
N THR A 149 19.54 -7.45 24.83
CA THR A 149 18.53 -7.64 25.88
C THR A 149 19.07 -8.47 27.04
N TYR A 150 19.82 -9.54 26.77
CA TYR A 150 20.42 -10.35 27.83
C TYR A 150 21.48 -9.60 28.62
N LYS A 151 22.27 -8.78 27.93
CA LYS A 151 23.25 -7.93 28.59
C LYS A 151 22.60 -6.83 29.42
N ASP A 152 21.65 -6.10 28.85
CA ASP A 152 21.05 -4.91 29.45
C ASP A 152 20.11 -5.26 30.61
N PHE A 153 19.31 -6.33 30.48
CA PHE A 153 18.29 -6.70 31.47
C PHE A 153 18.71 -7.83 32.41
N PHE A 154 19.66 -8.67 32.01
CA PHE A 154 20.09 -9.83 32.79
C PHE A 154 21.60 -9.87 33.07
N SER A 155 22.35 -8.83 32.66
CA SER A 155 23.81 -8.73 32.88
C SER A 155 24.59 -9.98 32.47
N CYS A 156 24.11 -10.74 31.46
CA CYS A 156 24.77 -11.96 31.01
C CYS A 156 24.87 -12.05 29.49
N GLU A 157 25.86 -12.80 29.02
CA GLU A 157 26.10 -13.00 27.58
C GLU A 157 25.86 -14.45 27.17
N ARG A 158 24.98 -14.65 26.19
CA ARG A 158 24.71 -15.99 25.65
C ARG A 158 25.72 -16.33 24.56
N LYS A 159 26.72 -17.16 24.89
CA LYS A 159 27.73 -17.67 23.93
C LYS A 159 27.12 -18.28 22.65
N ARG A 160 25.95 -18.94 22.78
CA ARG A 160 25.21 -19.49 21.63
C ARG A 160 24.80 -18.40 20.63
N ASP A 161 24.37 -17.24 21.10
CA ASP A 161 23.95 -16.12 20.24
C ASP A 161 25.17 -15.53 19.53
N GLY A 162 26.30 -15.38 20.23
CA GLY A 162 27.58 -15.00 19.62
C GLY A 162 28.01 -15.94 18.49
N SER A 163 27.89 -17.26 18.68
CA SER A 163 28.18 -18.24 17.62
C SER A 163 27.28 -18.06 16.38
N ASN A 164 25.98 -17.85 16.60
CA ASN A 164 25.02 -17.65 15.50
C ASN A 164 25.24 -16.33 14.77
N ILE A 165 25.54 -15.26 15.50
CA ILE A 165 25.92 -13.96 14.95
C ILE A 165 27.11 -14.11 14.00
N ASN A 166 28.17 -14.81 14.44
CA ASN A 166 29.36 -15.03 13.62
C ASN A 166 29.08 -15.87 12.37
N LYS A 167 28.26 -16.93 12.48
CA LYS A 167 27.85 -17.76 11.34
C LYS A 167 27.07 -16.95 10.30
N LEU A 168 26.10 -16.15 10.76
CA LEU A 168 25.31 -15.28 9.90
C LEU A 168 26.17 -14.20 9.24
N LYS A 169 27.11 -13.62 10.00
CA LYS A 169 28.06 -12.63 9.51
C LYS A 169 28.86 -13.13 8.32
N LYS A 170 29.51 -14.28 8.51
CA LYS A 170 30.32 -14.91 7.46
C LYS A 170 29.51 -15.15 6.19
N ARG A 171 28.28 -15.67 6.33
CA ARG A 171 27.41 -15.94 5.18
C ARG A 171 26.94 -14.66 4.47
N VAL A 172 26.62 -13.61 5.21
CA VAL A 172 26.28 -12.30 4.63
C VAL A 172 27.43 -11.75 3.79
N GLU A 173 28.65 -11.81 4.31
CA GLU A 173 29.85 -11.35 3.60
C GLU A 173 30.15 -12.17 2.34
N GLU A 174 29.94 -13.49 2.39
CA GLU A 174 30.03 -14.35 1.20
C GLU A 174 29.06 -13.90 0.11
N ILE A 175 27.81 -13.57 0.46
CA ILE A 175 26.82 -13.08 -0.51
C ILE A 175 27.20 -11.68 -1.03
N GLU A 176 27.62 -10.77 -0.17
CA GLU A 176 27.97 -9.40 -0.57
C GLU A 176 29.25 -9.32 -1.42
N ASN A 177 30.11 -10.34 -1.34
CA ASN A 177 31.28 -10.50 -2.20
C ASN A 177 30.99 -11.27 -3.50
N ASN A 178 29.80 -11.85 -3.63
CA ASN A 178 29.36 -12.48 -4.87
C ASN A 178 29.17 -11.43 -5.98
N ASN A 179 29.73 -11.68 -7.17
CA ASN A 179 29.63 -10.77 -8.31
C ASN A 179 28.19 -10.57 -8.83
N LYS A 180 27.28 -11.52 -8.55
CA LYS A 180 25.85 -11.43 -8.88
C LYS A 180 25.06 -10.63 -7.84
N PHE A 181 25.68 -10.14 -6.78
CA PHE A 181 25.00 -9.35 -5.75
C PHE A 181 25.52 -7.91 -5.74
N ASN A 182 24.59 -6.95 -5.76
CA ASN A 182 24.89 -5.54 -5.60
C ASN A 182 24.16 -4.98 -4.38
N ILE A 183 24.93 -4.59 -3.37
CA ILE A 183 24.38 -4.03 -2.12
C ILE A 183 23.59 -2.74 -2.34
N LYS A 184 23.87 -1.97 -3.41
CA LYS A 184 23.09 -0.76 -3.73
C LYS A 184 21.62 -1.10 -4.03
N ASN A 185 21.35 -2.31 -4.52
CA ASN A 185 19.99 -2.79 -4.81
C ASN A 185 19.32 -3.44 -3.58
N ALA A 186 20.01 -3.61 -2.45
CA ALA A 186 19.42 -4.22 -1.25
C ALA A 186 18.52 -3.20 -0.54
N TRP A 187 17.31 -2.96 -1.07
CA TRP A 187 16.36 -1.92 -0.65
C TRP A 187 16.10 -1.90 0.87
N TYR A 188 16.05 -3.09 1.47
CA TYR A 188 15.78 -3.28 2.88
C TYR A 188 16.89 -2.80 3.82
N LEU A 189 18.12 -2.56 3.37
CA LEU A 189 19.22 -2.08 4.24
C LEU A 189 19.26 -0.55 4.36
N GLU A 190 19.55 -0.05 5.55
CA GLU A 190 19.76 1.39 5.78
C GLU A 190 21.04 1.90 5.13
N SER A 191 22.16 1.22 5.38
CA SER A 191 23.46 1.50 4.77
C SER A 191 23.69 0.62 3.54
N LYS A 192 24.34 1.19 2.52
CA LYS A 192 24.71 0.51 1.27
C LYS A 192 26.21 0.19 1.20
N LYS A 193 26.84 0.02 2.38
CA LYS A 193 28.24 -0.36 2.53
C LYS A 193 28.34 -1.85 2.83
N LYS A 194 29.27 -2.53 2.15
CA LYS A 194 29.54 -3.95 2.38
C LYS A 194 30.01 -4.19 3.82
N ALA A 195 29.63 -5.33 4.35
CA ALA A 195 30.13 -5.93 5.57
C ALA A 195 31.65 -6.15 5.47
N SER A 196 32.31 -6.03 6.62
CA SER A 196 33.73 -6.28 6.75
C SER A 196 34.02 -7.06 8.02
N LEU A 197 34.71 -8.20 7.86
CA LEU A 197 35.26 -8.96 8.98
C LEU A 197 36.26 -8.10 9.75
N ARG A 198 37.18 -7.45 9.02
CA ARG A 198 38.25 -6.61 9.58
C ARG A 198 37.72 -5.50 10.48
N SER A 199 36.64 -4.82 10.06
CA SER A 199 36.09 -3.72 10.85
C SER A 199 35.01 -4.14 11.84
N GLY A 200 34.67 -5.44 11.92
CA GLY A 200 33.60 -5.92 12.80
C GLY A 200 32.17 -5.55 12.35
N ARG A 201 32.00 -4.64 11.38
CA ARG A 201 30.71 -3.99 11.08
C ARG A 201 29.98 -4.68 9.92
N ILE A 202 28.73 -5.05 10.16
CA ILE A 202 27.75 -5.41 9.11
C ILE A 202 26.70 -4.32 9.08
N SER A 203 26.29 -3.90 7.88
CA SER A 203 25.07 -3.13 7.71
C SER A 203 23.84 -4.04 7.85
N SER A 204 23.57 -4.57 9.04
CA SER A 204 22.39 -5.40 9.29
C SER A 204 21.17 -4.61 9.72
N LYS A 205 21.27 -3.29 9.85
CA LYS A 205 20.14 -2.45 10.21
C LYS A 205 19.24 -2.29 9.00
N HIS A 206 18.03 -2.83 9.12
CA HIS A 206 16.99 -2.66 8.11
C HIS A 206 16.51 -1.20 8.11
N SER A 207 16.33 -0.64 6.93
CA SER A 207 15.74 0.69 6.72
C SER A 207 14.29 0.72 7.22
N GLY A 208 13.79 1.88 7.65
CA GLY A 208 12.39 2.02 8.08
C GLY A 208 11.39 1.82 6.94
N TYR A 209 10.16 1.41 7.27
CA TYR A 209 9.11 1.12 6.28
C TYR A 209 8.87 2.28 5.31
N ARG A 210 8.84 3.53 5.80
CA ARG A 210 8.71 4.73 4.94
C ARG A 210 9.69 4.75 3.78
N LYS A 211 10.98 4.53 4.07
CA LYS A 211 12.05 4.53 3.06
C LYS A 211 11.86 3.38 2.06
N ARG A 212 11.41 2.20 2.53
CA ARG A 212 11.14 1.05 1.65
C ARG A 212 9.92 1.31 0.76
N LEU A 213 8.84 1.85 1.33
CA LEU A 213 7.63 2.23 0.60
C LEU A 213 7.93 3.27 -0.50
N GLU A 214 8.70 4.31 -0.18
CA GLU A 214 9.11 5.32 -1.17
C GLU A 214 9.88 4.70 -2.34
N GLN A 215 10.71 3.68 -2.10
CA GLN A 215 11.39 2.97 -3.18
C GLN A 215 10.42 2.09 -3.97
N THR A 216 9.49 1.39 -3.30
CA THR A 216 8.50 0.52 -3.95
C THR A 216 7.52 1.29 -4.81
N LEU A 217 7.02 2.44 -4.34
CA LEU A 217 6.10 3.28 -5.12
C LEU A 217 6.71 3.74 -6.45
N LYS A 218 8.04 3.77 -6.61
CA LYS A 218 8.69 4.09 -7.89
C LYS A 218 8.53 2.97 -8.93
N ILE A 219 8.49 1.72 -8.48
CA ILE A 219 8.47 0.52 -9.34
C ILE A 219 7.10 -0.16 -9.40
N SER A 220 6.20 0.17 -8.47
CA SER A 220 4.84 -0.38 -8.42
C SER A 220 4.01 0.04 -9.63
N ASN A 221 3.20 -0.90 -10.13
CA ASN A 221 2.19 -0.61 -11.13
C ASN A 221 0.99 0.18 -10.51
N PRO A 222 0.06 0.71 -11.32
CA PRO A 222 -1.08 1.48 -10.82
C PRO A 222 -1.94 0.77 -9.76
N ALA A 223 -2.25 -0.51 -9.95
CA ALA A 223 -3.05 -1.29 -8.99
C ALA A 223 -2.29 -1.45 -7.65
N GLN A 224 -1.00 -1.76 -7.73
CA GLN A 224 -0.12 -1.85 -6.56
C GLN A 224 0.03 -0.51 -5.83
N LYS A 225 0.02 0.63 -6.55
CA LYS A 225 0.04 1.96 -5.93
C LYS A 225 -1.25 2.30 -5.21
N LEU A 226 -2.40 1.93 -5.79
CA LEU A 226 -3.69 2.12 -5.14
C LEU A 226 -3.77 1.30 -3.85
N ILE A 227 -3.34 0.04 -3.88
CA ILE A 227 -3.46 -0.86 -2.73
C ILE A 227 -2.42 -0.57 -1.63
N LEU A 228 -1.18 -0.19 -1.96
CA LEU A 228 -0.18 0.20 -0.95
C LEU A 228 -0.48 1.54 -0.30
N GLY A 229 -1.39 2.32 -0.91
CA GLY A 229 -1.56 3.72 -0.62
C GLY A 229 -0.62 4.60 -1.44
N LEU A 230 -1.12 5.79 -1.77
CA LEU A 230 -0.41 6.75 -2.61
C LEU A 230 0.66 7.52 -1.81
N SER A 231 0.63 7.44 -0.48
CA SER A 231 1.59 8.05 0.44
C SER A 231 1.75 7.21 1.72
N TYR A 232 2.72 7.59 2.57
CA TYR A 232 2.91 7.00 3.89
C TYR A 232 1.73 7.25 4.86
N GLY A 233 0.79 8.13 4.50
CA GLY A 233 -0.35 8.51 5.36
C GLY A 233 -1.15 7.30 5.86
N ILE A 234 -1.46 6.35 4.99
CA ILE A 234 -2.21 5.13 5.35
C ILE A 234 -1.47 4.35 6.44
N PHE A 235 -0.17 4.10 6.25
CA PHE A 235 0.63 3.38 7.24
C PHE A 235 0.74 4.13 8.57
N SER A 236 0.86 5.46 8.54
CA SER A 236 0.91 6.28 9.75
C SER A 236 -0.39 6.18 10.57
N HIS A 237 -1.54 6.13 9.90
CA HIS A 237 -2.84 5.93 10.52
C HIS A 237 -2.93 4.53 11.14
N LEU A 238 -2.65 3.48 10.34
CA LEU A 238 -2.66 2.09 10.81
C LEU A 238 -1.73 1.87 12.01
N SER A 239 -0.54 2.47 11.97
CA SER A 239 0.42 2.35 13.07
C SER A 239 -0.09 3.04 14.34
N ARG A 240 -0.82 4.16 14.23
CA ARG A 240 -1.42 4.82 15.40
C ARG A 240 -2.51 3.97 16.02
N SER A 241 -3.35 3.35 15.20
CA SER A 241 -4.49 2.53 15.65
C SER A 241 -4.07 1.31 16.47
N ILE A 242 -2.93 0.68 16.17
CA ILE A 242 -2.51 -0.53 16.89
C ILE A 242 -1.75 -0.26 18.21
N HIS A 243 -1.52 1.00 18.55
CA HIS A 243 -0.86 1.39 19.79
C HIS A 243 -1.89 1.99 20.77
N PRO A 244 -1.61 1.98 22.09
CA PRO A 244 -2.50 2.63 23.06
C PRO A 244 -2.78 4.09 22.66
N ASN A 245 -4.03 4.39 22.36
CA ASN A 245 -4.49 5.71 21.91
C ASN A 245 -5.24 6.43 23.05
N ILE A 246 -4.59 6.55 24.21
CA ILE A 246 -5.18 7.14 25.41
C ILE A 246 -5.38 8.64 25.19
N GLY A 247 -6.63 9.11 25.22
CA GLY A 247 -6.98 10.51 25.00
C GLY A 247 -6.90 10.99 23.54
N GLY A 248 -6.60 10.09 22.60
CA GLY A 248 -6.57 10.41 21.18
C GLY A 248 -7.97 10.38 20.52
N PRO A 249 -8.07 10.82 19.26
CA PRO A 249 -9.33 10.78 18.53
C PRO A 249 -9.82 9.34 18.40
N THR A 250 -11.08 9.11 18.76
CA THR A 250 -11.77 7.84 18.57
C THR A 250 -12.58 7.89 17.28
N SER A 251 -12.48 6.85 16.46
CA SER A 251 -13.40 6.68 15.33
C SER A 251 -14.78 6.34 15.88
N LYS A 252 -15.82 7.03 15.39
CA LYS A 252 -17.20 6.56 15.58
C LYS A 252 -17.34 5.18 14.93
N PHE A 253 -18.17 4.33 15.53
CA PHE A 253 -18.51 3.05 14.93
C PHE A 253 -19.08 3.28 13.54
N ASN A 254 -18.55 2.54 12.57
CA ASN A 254 -19.11 2.46 11.23
C ASN A 254 -18.91 1.03 10.74
N LYS A 255 -20.02 0.29 10.58
CA LYS A 255 -20.01 -1.07 10.05
C LYS A 255 -19.40 -1.14 8.65
N GLU A 256 -19.57 -0.10 7.84
CA GLU A 256 -18.98 -0.01 6.51
C GLU A 256 -17.45 0.00 6.57
N VAL A 257 -16.85 0.55 7.64
CA VAL A 257 -15.38 0.53 7.82
C VAL A 257 -14.89 -0.89 8.08
N LEU A 258 -15.63 -1.70 8.85
CA LEU A 258 -15.28 -3.11 9.08
C LEU A 258 -15.27 -3.89 7.76
N GLU A 259 -16.30 -3.71 6.94
CA GLU A 259 -16.43 -4.36 5.63
C GLU A 259 -15.36 -3.88 4.65
N THR A 260 -15.14 -2.56 4.57
CA THR A 260 -14.09 -1.97 3.74
C THR A 260 -12.70 -2.48 4.12
N ASN A 261 -12.42 -2.65 5.41
CA ASN A 261 -11.17 -3.21 5.88
C ASN A 261 -11.00 -4.69 5.50
N PHE A 262 -12.09 -5.48 5.52
CA PHE A 262 -12.05 -6.85 5.02
C PHE A 262 -11.69 -6.89 3.54
N ASP A 263 -12.41 -6.13 2.72
CA ASP A 263 -12.12 -6.03 1.29
C ASP A 263 -10.68 -5.58 1.02
N TYR A 264 -10.20 -4.60 1.80
CA TYR A 264 -8.83 -4.12 1.68
C TYR A 264 -7.80 -5.23 2.01
N MET A 265 -8.04 -6.02 3.07
CA MET A 265 -7.20 -7.18 3.40
C MET A 265 -7.23 -8.24 2.28
N GLY A 266 -8.41 -8.53 1.72
CA GLY A 266 -8.58 -9.47 0.61
C GLY A 266 -7.80 -9.04 -0.63
N LEU A 267 -7.90 -7.76 -1.00
CA LEU A 267 -7.14 -7.19 -2.11
C LEU A 267 -5.63 -7.22 -1.87
N LEU A 268 -5.16 -6.86 -0.67
CA LEU A 268 -3.74 -6.97 -0.30
C LEU A 268 -3.24 -8.42 -0.40
N ALA A 269 -3.98 -9.37 0.19
CA ALA A 269 -3.67 -10.80 0.12
C ALA A 269 -3.63 -11.31 -1.32
N GLY A 270 -4.58 -10.88 -2.17
CA GLY A 270 -4.60 -11.24 -3.58
C GLY A 270 -3.36 -10.74 -4.33
N HIS A 271 -2.96 -9.50 -4.12
CA HIS A 271 -1.73 -8.95 -4.71
C HIS A 271 -0.45 -9.67 -4.21
N ILE A 272 -0.39 -10.01 -2.92
CA ILE A 272 0.72 -10.79 -2.33
C ILE A 272 0.84 -12.15 -3.01
N GLN A 273 -0.28 -12.87 -3.15
CA GLN A 273 -0.32 -14.19 -3.77
C GLN A 273 0.07 -14.17 -5.24
N LEU A 274 -0.33 -13.13 -5.99
CA LEU A 274 0.12 -12.92 -7.37
C LEU A 274 1.63 -12.64 -7.46
N CYS A 275 2.20 -11.91 -6.50
CA CYS A 275 3.65 -11.71 -6.42
C CYS A 275 4.38 -13.03 -6.12
N ILE A 276 3.89 -13.83 -5.16
CA ILE A 276 4.44 -15.16 -4.85
C ILE A 276 4.41 -16.07 -6.09
N LYS A 277 3.26 -16.12 -6.77
CA LYS A 277 3.10 -16.86 -8.03
C LYS A 277 4.18 -16.46 -9.04
N ASN A 278 4.43 -15.16 -9.21
CA ASN A 278 5.42 -14.66 -10.16
C ASN A 278 6.86 -14.99 -9.72
N ILE A 279 7.20 -14.78 -8.45
CA ILE A 279 8.52 -15.09 -7.87
C ILE A 279 8.86 -16.58 -8.02
N LEU A 280 7.88 -17.46 -7.80
CA LEU A 280 8.05 -18.90 -7.84
C LEU A 280 7.78 -19.51 -9.22
N ASN A 281 7.43 -18.68 -10.21
CA ASN A 281 7.07 -19.08 -11.56
C ASN A 281 6.01 -20.21 -11.56
N ILE A 282 4.91 -19.99 -10.83
CA ILE A 282 3.74 -20.87 -10.81
C ILE A 282 2.79 -20.43 -11.94
N LYS A 283 2.35 -21.39 -12.76
CA LYS A 283 1.47 -21.14 -13.91
C LYS A 283 0.15 -21.91 -13.72
N PRO A 284 -0.83 -21.33 -13.00
CA PRO A 284 -2.12 -21.99 -12.81
C PRO A 284 -2.84 -22.06 -14.17
N GLN A 285 -3.30 -23.25 -14.52
CA GLN A 285 -4.09 -23.46 -15.73
C GLN A 285 -5.59 -23.21 -15.48
N ASN A 286 -6.03 -23.48 -14.24
CA ASN A 286 -7.42 -23.51 -13.77
C ASN A 286 -7.51 -22.93 -12.33
N GLY A 287 -8.71 -22.80 -11.76
CA GLY A 287 -8.93 -22.51 -10.34
C GLY A 287 -8.93 -21.02 -9.97
N TRP A 288 -9.08 -20.74 -8.68
CA TRP A 288 -9.24 -19.38 -8.17
C TRP A 288 -8.02 -18.50 -8.41
N LEU A 289 -6.80 -19.07 -8.39
CA LEU A 289 -5.58 -18.31 -8.67
C LEU A 289 -5.56 -17.74 -10.10
N LYS A 290 -6.18 -18.42 -11.07
CA LYS A 290 -6.34 -17.91 -12.45
C LYS A 290 -7.34 -16.76 -12.49
N ASP A 291 -8.49 -16.93 -11.84
CA ASP A 291 -9.54 -15.90 -11.84
C ASP A 291 -9.11 -14.66 -11.05
N LEU A 292 -8.35 -14.83 -9.97
CA LEU A 292 -7.71 -13.74 -9.25
C LEU A 292 -6.79 -12.89 -10.15
N LYS A 293 -6.02 -13.54 -11.03
CA LYS A 293 -5.19 -12.82 -12.01
C LYS A 293 -6.07 -11.99 -12.95
N LYS A 294 -7.17 -12.55 -13.46
CA LYS A 294 -8.09 -11.81 -14.34
C LYS A 294 -8.63 -10.56 -13.64
N VAL A 295 -9.07 -10.71 -12.38
CA VAL A 295 -9.69 -9.63 -11.60
C VAL A 295 -8.70 -8.54 -11.20
N LEU A 296 -7.46 -8.88 -10.83
CA LEU A 296 -6.49 -7.91 -10.28
C LEU A 296 -5.44 -7.43 -11.28
N VAL A 297 -5.19 -8.18 -12.35
CA VAL A 297 -4.14 -7.87 -13.34
C VAL A 297 -4.74 -7.51 -14.69
N ASP A 298 -5.65 -8.35 -15.20
CA ASP A 298 -6.19 -8.17 -16.56
C ASP A 298 -7.33 -7.13 -16.58
N ASN A 299 -7.89 -6.78 -15.42
CA ASN A 299 -8.88 -5.74 -15.25
C ASN A 299 -8.28 -4.33 -15.48
N PRO A 300 -8.81 -3.53 -16.43
CA PRO A 300 -8.32 -2.17 -16.69
C PRO A 300 -8.74 -1.15 -15.63
N TYR A 301 -9.75 -1.46 -14.80
CA TYR A 301 -10.35 -0.50 -13.86
C TYR A 301 -9.34 0.14 -12.88
N PRO A 302 -8.44 -0.60 -12.19
CA PRO A 302 -7.46 0.02 -11.30
C PRO A 302 -6.54 1.02 -12.01
N LYS A 303 -6.20 0.77 -13.28
CA LYS A 303 -5.40 1.71 -14.09
C LYS A 303 -6.20 2.97 -14.41
N GLN A 304 -7.48 2.83 -14.78
CA GLN A 304 -8.37 3.96 -15.05
C GLN A 304 -8.61 4.78 -13.78
N LEU A 305 -8.90 4.13 -12.65
CA LEU A 305 -9.08 4.77 -11.35
C LEU A 305 -7.83 5.55 -10.93
N TYR A 306 -6.65 4.92 -11.00
CA TYR A 306 -5.39 5.59 -10.72
C TYR A 306 -5.17 6.80 -11.63
N ALA A 307 -5.46 6.70 -12.92
CA ALA A 307 -5.33 7.82 -13.86
C ALA A 307 -6.31 8.95 -13.53
N GLY A 308 -7.56 8.62 -13.18
CA GLY A 308 -8.60 9.56 -12.79
C GLY A 308 -8.29 10.30 -11.48
N ILE A 309 -7.55 9.66 -10.56
CA ILE A 309 -7.19 10.28 -9.28
C ILE A 309 -5.85 11.03 -9.39
N MET A 310 -4.80 10.39 -9.89
CA MET A 310 -3.41 10.90 -9.80
C MET A 310 -2.84 11.44 -11.10
N GLN A 311 -3.49 11.19 -12.24
CA GLN A 311 -3.01 11.61 -13.56
C GLN A 311 -4.06 12.41 -14.34
N LYS A 312 -4.93 13.13 -13.62
CA LYS A 312 -6.02 13.95 -14.19
C LYS A 312 -5.58 14.72 -15.44
N ASN A 313 -6.44 14.72 -16.45
CA ASN A 313 -6.22 15.46 -17.68
C ASN A 313 -6.55 16.94 -17.48
N ILE A 314 -5.68 17.63 -16.73
CA ILE A 314 -5.77 19.04 -16.39
C ILE A 314 -4.48 19.70 -16.86
N ASN A 315 -4.61 20.81 -17.57
CA ASN A 315 -3.52 21.54 -18.20
C ASN A 315 -3.32 22.90 -17.53
N GLN A 316 -2.18 23.53 -17.83
CA GLN A 316 -1.92 24.90 -17.40
C GLN A 316 -2.97 25.85 -17.98
N GLY A 317 -3.50 26.71 -17.12
CA GLY A 317 -4.55 27.68 -17.40
C GLY A 317 -5.97 27.17 -17.17
N ASP A 318 -6.17 25.87 -16.97
CA ASP A 318 -7.48 25.32 -16.63
C ASP A 318 -7.98 25.86 -15.28
N PHE A 319 -9.30 25.92 -15.12
CA PHE A 319 -9.96 26.35 -13.89
C PHE A 319 -10.38 25.13 -13.07
N VAL A 320 -9.98 25.12 -11.81
CA VAL A 320 -10.18 23.99 -10.90
C VAL A 320 -10.75 24.47 -9.56
N SER A 321 -11.42 23.57 -8.86
CA SER A 321 -11.84 23.76 -7.48
C SER A 321 -11.00 22.91 -6.54
N VAL A 322 -10.61 23.51 -5.41
CA VAL A 322 -9.87 22.86 -4.32
C VAL A 322 -10.47 23.33 -3.01
N GLU A 323 -10.95 22.41 -2.17
CA GLU A 323 -11.57 22.75 -0.87
C GLU A 323 -12.63 23.85 -0.99
N ASN A 324 -13.49 23.76 -2.01
CA ASN A 324 -14.52 24.77 -2.33
C ASN A 324 -13.98 26.16 -2.67
N ARG A 325 -12.73 26.26 -3.17
CA ARG A 325 -12.13 27.49 -3.68
C ARG A 325 -11.77 27.36 -5.15
N LEU A 326 -12.15 28.35 -5.94
CA LEU A 326 -11.83 28.41 -7.37
C LEU A 326 -10.40 28.94 -7.60
N GLY A 327 -9.65 28.24 -8.44
CA GLY A 327 -8.31 28.65 -8.85
C GLY A 327 -8.01 28.36 -10.33
N GLU A 328 -6.98 29.03 -10.84
CA GLU A 328 -6.37 28.80 -12.15
C GLU A 328 -5.09 27.96 -11.98
N VAL A 329 -4.93 26.93 -12.81
CA VAL A 329 -3.73 26.09 -12.80
C VAL A 329 -2.57 26.87 -13.41
N MET A 330 -1.56 27.16 -12.62
CA MET A 330 -0.37 27.91 -13.05
C MET A 330 0.71 27.02 -13.64
N ASN A 331 0.85 25.79 -13.14
CA ASN A 331 1.83 24.83 -13.61
C ASN A 331 1.37 23.40 -13.30
N VAL A 332 1.74 22.46 -14.15
CA VAL A 332 1.54 21.01 -13.97
C VAL A 332 2.90 20.33 -14.00
N SER A 333 3.26 19.64 -12.93
CA SER A 333 4.51 18.89 -12.84
C SER A 333 4.26 17.43 -12.44
N ARG A 334 5.29 16.59 -12.54
CA ARG A 334 5.23 15.19 -12.08
C ARG A 334 6.28 14.95 -11.02
N ASN A 335 5.88 14.30 -9.93
CA ASN A 335 6.81 13.93 -8.87
C ASN A 335 7.57 12.61 -9.19
N LEU A 336 8.49 12.23 -8.30
CA LEU A 336 9.29 11.00 -8.43
C LEU A 336 8.49 9.68 -8.42
N PHE A 337 7.21 9.71 -8.05
CA PHE A 337 6.30 8.55 -8.07
C PHE A 337 5.40 8.56 -9.32
N GLY A 338 5.52 9.56 -10.19
CA GLY A 338 4.72 9.73 -11.39
C GLY A 338 3.33 10.35 -11.17
N TYR A 339 3.08 10.94 -9.99
CA TYR A 339 1.82 11.66 -9.71
C TYR A 339 1.90 13.06 -10.31
N LYS A 340 0.79 13.53 -10.90
CA LYS A 340 0.68 14.93 -11.30
C LYS A 340 0.44 15.81 -10.08
N THR A 341 1.18 16.90 -10.00
CA THR A 341 0.99 17.99 -9.03
C THR A 341 0.67 19.28 -9.76
N PHE A 342 -0.17 20.10 -9.14
CA PHE A 342 -0.76 21.27 -9.75
C PHE A 342 -0.49 22.48 -8.86
N ARG A 343 0.24 23.46 -9.38
CA ARG A 343 0.38 24.77 -8.73
C ARG A 343 -0.84 25.60 -9.12
N ILE A 344 -1.62 26.04 -8.14
CA ILE A 344 -2.91 26.70 -8.34
C ILE A 344 -2.86 28.10 -7.76
N LYS A 345 -3.37 29.07 -8.52
CA LYS A 345 -3.57 30.45 -8.07
C LYS A 345 -5.05 30.68 -7.81
N PHE A 346 -5.41 31.04 -6.58
CA PHE A 346 -6.80 31.26 -6.21
C PHE A 346 -7.33 32.58 -6.78
N ILE A 347 -8.56 32.53 -7.32
CA ILE A 347 -9.21 33.67 -7.99
C ILE A 347 -10.16 34.39 -7.03
N ASN A 348 -10.85 33.65 -6.16
CA ASN A 348 -11.84 34.20 -5.23
C ASN A 348 -11.38 33.96 -3.78
N LEU A 349 -10.67 34.92 -3.20
CA LEU A 349 -10.28 34.91 -1.79
C LEU A 349 -11.45 35.50 -0.98
N GLN A 350 -12.54 34.74 -0.81
CA GLN A 350 -13.71 35.26 -0.09
C GLN A 350 -13.55 35.25 1.43
N ASP A 351 -12.53 34.60 1.98
CA ASP A 351 -12.18 34.67 3.40
C ASP A 351 -10.68 34.81 3.54
N SER A 352 -10.21 35.92 4.14
CA SER A 352 -8.91 36.23 4.82
C SER A 352 -7.61 35.43 4.54
N GLY A 353 -7.51 34.63 3.49
CA GLY A 353 -6.41 33.71 3.24
C GLY A 353 -5.21 34.43 2.63
N THR A 354 -4.11 34.51 3.38
CA THR A 354 -2.80 34.98 2.91
C THR A 354 -2.23 34.16 1.75
N ILE A 355 -2.72 32.94 1.54
CA ILE A 355 -2.19 32.01 0.55
C ILE A 355 -2.83 32.27 -0.82
N LYS A 356 -2.10 32.98 -1.67
CA LYS A 356 -2.51 33.30 -3.06
C LYS A 356 -2.26 32.14 -4.03
N GLU A 357 -1.27 31.30 -3.73
CA GLU A 357 -0.86 30.18 -4.55
C GLU A 357 -0.42 28.99 -3.67
N ASP A 358 -0.76 27.77 -4.09
CA ASP A 358 -0.32 26.55 -3.40
C ASP A 358 -0.23 25.35 -4.38
N CYS A 359 0.29 24.21 -3.92
CA CYS A 359 0.49 23.00 -4.71
C CYS A 359 -0.36 21.83 -4.20
N TYR A 360 -1.14 21.23 -5.10
CA TYR A 360 -2.06 20.15 -4.78
C TYR A 360 -1.79 18.89 -5.63
N LEU A 361 -2.20 17.73 -5.11
CA LEU A 361 -2.21 16.47 -5.86
C LEU A 361 -3.49 16.37 -6.70
N GLY A 362 -3.47 15.53 -7.73
CA GLY A 362 -4.65 15.29 -8.56
C GLY A 362 -5.91 14.89 -7.77
N ASN A 363 -5.77 14.17 -6.66
CA ASN A 363 -6.93 13.74 -5.87
C ASN A 363 -7.69 14.90 -5.23
N ASP A 364 -7.00 16.01 -4.95
CA ASP A 364 -7.53 17.12 -4.16
C ASP A 364 -8.17 18.21 -5.04
N ILE A 365 -8.14 18.04 -6.36
CA ILE A 365 -8.58 19.05 -7.32
C ILE A 365 -9.74 18.54 -8.19
N VAL A 366 -10.71 19.39 -8.48
CA VAL A 366 -11.82 19.08 -9.40
C VAL A 366 -11.75 20.03 -10.59
N LEU A 367 -11.77 19.50 -11.81
CA LEU A 367 -11.80 20.34 -13.01
C LEU A 367 -13.17 21.00 -13.13
N ILE A 368 -13.20 22.33 -13.19
CA ILE A 368 -14.41 23.12 -13.40
C ILE A 368 -14.55 23.48 -14.87
N ALA A 369 -13.47 23.97 -15.49
CA ALA A 369 -13.49 24.33 -16.89
C ALA A 369 -12.12 24.23 -17.54
N ASN A 370 -12.09 23.70 -18.76
CA ASN A 370 -10.89 23.68 -19.59
C ASN A 370 -10.72 25.01 -20.32
N LYS A 371 -9.53 25.60 -20.23
CA LYS A 371 -9.25 26.92 -20.81
C LYS A 371 -9.32 26.92 -22.34
N GLU A 372 -8.75 25.91 -22.98
CA GLU A 372 -8.74 25.81 -24.44
C GLU A 372 -10.15 25.70 -25.01
N LYS A 373 -10.98 24.87 -24.37
CA LYS A 373 -12.41 24.75 -24.70
C LYS A 373 -13.12 26.08 -24.53
N LEU A 374 -12.98 26.75 -23.38
CA LEU A 374 -13.61 28.04 -23.16
C LEU A 374 -13.13 29.12 -24.15
N ILE A 375 -11.85 29.11 -24.55
CA ILE A 375 -11.33 30.02 -25.58
C ILE A 375 -11.98 29.72 -26.92
N LYS A 376 -12.12 28.44 -27.29
CA LYS A 376 -12.73 28.03 -28.55
C LYS A 376 -14.20 28.46 -28.59
N ASP A 377 -14.96 28.13 -27.55
CA ASP A 377 -16.38 28.47 -27.42
C ASP A 377 -16.56 30.01 -27.47
N ALA A 378 -15.71 30.76 -26.76
CA ALA A 378 -15.75 32.22 -26.79
C ALA A 378 -15.41 32.80 -28.17
N LYS A 379 -14.45 32.22 -28.90
CA LYS A 379 -14.10 32.67 -30.26
C LYS A 379 -15.21 32.36 -31.26
N GLU A 380 -15.88 31.22 -31.14
CA GLU A 380 -17.02 30.85 -32.00
C GLU A 380 -18.19 31.82 -31.80
N ILE A 381 -18.56 32.12 -30.55
CA ILE A 381 -19.61 33.09 -30.22
C ILE A 381 -19.25 34.50 -30.73
N ILE A 382 -17.99 34.92 -30.61
CA ILE A 382 -17.61 36.26 -31.04
C ILE A 382 -17.58 36.35 -32.57
N ARG A 383 -17.11 35.31 -33.27
CA ARG A 383 -17.10 35.26 -34.74
C ARG A 383 -18.49 35.17 -35.35
N SER A 384 -19.49 34.61 -34.64
CA SER A 384 -20.88 34.62 -35.12
C SER A 384 -21.52 36.00 -35.03
N ILE A 385 -20.98 36.91 -34.20
CA ILE A 385 -21.46 38.29 -34.04
C ILE A 385 -20.65 39.26 -34.90
N ASP A 386 -19.31 39.13 -34.92
CA ASP A 386 -18.40 39.94 -35.73
C ASP A 386 -17.26 39.07 -36.31
N PRO A 387 -17.34 38.70 -37.60
CA PRO A 387 -16.33 37.88 -38.26
C PRO A 387 -14.91 38.48 -38.30
N LYS A 388 -14.78 39.81 -38.14
CA LYS A 388 -13.50 40.54 -38.25
C LYS A 388 -12.91 40.95 -36.90
N ALA A 389 -13.55 40.62 -35.78
CA ALA A 389 -13.11 40.99 -34.44
C ALA A 389 -11.71 40.44 -34.11
N LYS A 390 -10.71 41.32 -33.96
CA LYS A 390 -9.39 40.99 -33.40
C LYS A 390 -9.44 41.09 -31.87
N LEU A 391 -9.38 39.96 -31.18
CA LEU A 391 -9.37 39.92 -29.72
C LEU A 391 -7.93 39.86 -29.18
N GLY A 392 -7.57 40.82 -28.33
CA GLY A 392 -6.31 40.77 -27.57
C GLY A 392 -6.38 39.72 -26.45
N ASN A 393 -5.33 38.89 -26.35
CA ASN A 393 -5.25 37.77 -25.39
C ASN A 393 -5.55 38.15 -23.93
N ARG A 394 -5.18 39.36 -23.51
CA ARG A 394 -5.43 39.85 -22.14
C ARG A 394 -6.92 39.98 -21.81
N ARG A 395 -7.69 40.62 -22.71
CA ARG A 395 -9.14 40.81 -22.53
C ARG A 395 -9.90 39.47 -22.56
N ILE A 396 -9.43 38.52 -23.38
CA ILE A 396 -9.99 37.15 -23.39
C ILE A 396 -9.79 36.50 -22.02
N ASN A 397 -8.56 36.51 -21.48
CA ASN A 397 -8.26 35.87 -20.20
C ASN A 397 -9.06 36.46 -19.03
N GLU A 398 -9.27 37.78 -18.97
CA GLU A 398 -10.11 38.41 -17.94
C GLU A 398 -11.58 37.97 -18.05
N ARG A 399 -12.12 37.85 -19.27
CA ARG A 399 -13.49 37.36 -19.49
C ARG A 399 -13.65 35.89 -19.12
N LEU A 400 -12.65 35.06 -19.44
CA LEU A 400 -12.64 33.65 -19.04
C LEU A 400 -12.69 33.48 -17.52
N ARG A 401 -11.91 34.27 -16.79
CA ARG A 401 -11.93 34.26 -15.31
C ARG A 401 -13.31 34.63 -14.77
N LYS A 402 -13.94 35.69 -15.30
CA LYS A 402 -15.30 36.07 -14.91
C LYS A 402 -16.31 34.95 -15.21
N HIS A 403 -16.19 34.30 -16.36
CA HIS A 403 -17.07 33.18 -16.72
C HIS A 403 -16.88 31.97 -15.79
N ALA A 404 -15.63 31.62 -15.47
CA ALA A 404 -15.32 30.55 -14.52
C ALA A 404 -15.90 30.84 -13.12
N VAL A 405 -15.83 32.09 -12.64
CA VAL A 405 -16.48 32.51 -11.39
C VAL A 405 -18.00 32.34 -11.47
N ASN A 406 -18.63 32.70 -12.58
CA ASN A 406 -20.08 32.53 -12.76
C ASN A 406 -20.48 31.05 -12.78
N LEU A 407 -19.73 30.18 -13.47
CA LEU A 407 -19.95 28.73 -13.47
C LEU A 407 -19.81 28.17 -12.05
N TRP A 408 -18.75 28.57 -11.34
CA TRP A 408 -18.51 28.16 -9.96
C TRP A 408 -19.65 28.56 -9.02
N ASN A 409 -20.14 29.80 -9.13
CA ASN A 409 -21.25 30.27 -8.32
C ASN A 409 -22.55 29.49 -8.60
N LYS A 410 -22.81 29.11 -9.85
CA LYS A 410 -23.96 28.25 -10.19
C LYS A 410 -23.85 26.86 -9.54
N ILE A 411 -22.68 26.22 -9.71
CA ILE A 411 -22.42 24.89 -9.11
C ILE A 411 -22.62 24.92 -7.59
N ASN A 412 -22.10 25.95 -6.91
CA ASN A 412 -22.25 26.08 -5.46
C ASN A 412 -23.68 26.39 -4.99
N LEU A 413 -24.49 27.05 -5.81
CA LEU A 413 -25.90 27.30 -5.51
C LEU A 413 -26.72 26.01 -5.63
N ASP A 414 -26.42 25.17 -6.62
CA ASP A 414 -27.11 23.89 -6.84
C ASP A 414 -26.74 22.82 -5.79
N THR A 415 -25.57 22.92 -5.14
CA THR A 415 -25.12 22.01 -4.06
C THR A 415 -25.51 22.46 -2.65
N LYS A 416 -26.30 23.54 -2.49
CA LYS A 416 -26.75 24.06 -1.18
C LYS A 416 -28.14 23.55 -0.74
N ILE A 417 -28.60 22.45 -1.32
CA ILE A 417 -29.77 21.66 -0.87
C ILE A 417 -29.22 20.40 -0.19
#